data_AF-A0A170UY98-F1
#
_entry.id   AF-A0A170UY98-F1
#
_cell.length_a   1.000
_cell.length_b   1.000
_cell.length_c   1.000
_cell.angle_alpha   90.00
_cell.angle_beta   90.00
_cell.angle_gamma   90.00
#
_symmetry.space_group_name_H-M   'P 1'
#
loop_
_entity.id
_entity.type
_entity.pdbx_description
1 polymer ?
#
loop_
_entity_poly.entity_id
_entity_poly.type
_entity_poly.pdbx_seq_one_letter_code
_entity_poly.pdbx_strand_id
1 'polypeptide(L)' 'EDARINHDDVKSCCVGYVYGDSTCGQRAIYEVGMTGVPIYNVNNNCSTGSTALMMAKQIVESVEQLLFTLYIG' A
#
# COMPACT_ATOMS: atom_id res chain seq x y z
N GLU A 1 4.30 13.51 -4.15
CA GLU A 1 4.26 14.99 -4.04
C GLU A 1 3.69 15.45 -2.70
N ASP A 2 2.45 15.07 -2.33
CA ASP A 2 1.78 15.54 -1.09
C ASP A 2 2.56 15.25 0.20
N ALA A 3 3.05 14.02 0.35
CA ALA A 3 3.81 13.60 1.53
C ALA A 3 5.24 14.17 1.57
N ARG A 4 5.69 14.85 0.49
CA ARG A 4 7.05 15.40 0.35
C ARG A 4 8.18 14.40 0.64
N ILE A 5 7.96 13.12 0.34
CA ILE A 5 8.97 12.06 0.38
C ILE A 5 9.24 11.55 -1.03
N ASN A 6 10.44 11.01 -1.25
CA ASN A 6 10.76 10.32 -2.51
C ASN A 6 10.12 8.94 -2.52
N HIS A 7 9.85 8.39 -3.71
CA HIS A 7 9.34 7.02 -3.83
C HIS A 7 10.34 5.99 -3.26
N ASP A 8 11.64 6.26 -3.32
CA ASP A 8 12.70 5.40 -2.78
C ASP A 8 12.71 5.30 -1.24
N ASP A 9 12.04 6.26 -0.58
CA ASP A 9 11.88 6.27 0.87
C ASP A 9 10.81 5.28 1.33
N VAL A 10 9.89 4.90 0.44
CA VAL A 10 8.87 3.88 0.71
C VAL A 10 9.53 2.51 0.75
N LYS A 11 9.31 1.75 1.83
CA LYS A 11 9.87 0.40 1.99
C LYS A 11 8.87 -0.71 1.78
N SER A 12 7.58 -0.42 1.84
CA SER A 12 6.51 -1.33 1.44
C SER A 12 5.21 -0.58 1.18
N CYS A 13 4.28 -1.24 0.50
CA CYS A 13 3.00 -0.67 0.11
C CYS A 13 1.84 -1.54 0.59
N CYS A 14 0.88 -0.96 1.31
CA CYS A 14 -0.42 -1.57 1.59
C CYS A 14 -1.45 -1.02 0.59
N VAL A 15 -2.01 -1.88 -0.25
CA VAL A 15 -2.93 -1.46 -1.31
C VAL A 15 -4.30 -2.10 -1.09
N GLY A 16 -5.26 -1.27 -0.71
CA GLY A 16 -6.63 -1.67 -0.50
C GLY A 16 -7.45 -1.59 -1.79
N TYR A 17 -8.16 -2.65 -2.16
CA TYR A 17 -9.17 -2.62 -3.21
C TYR A 17 -10.32 -3.61 -2.92
N VAL A 18 -11.54 -3.24 -3.31
CA VAL A 18 -12.72 -4.10 -3.17
C VAL A 18 -13.01 -4.85 -4.47
N TYR A 19 -12.92 -4.13 -5.59
CA TYR A 19 -13.15 -4.64 -6.93
C TYR A 19 -11.87 -4.59 -7.75
N GLY A 20 -11.64 -5.64 -8.55
CA GLY A 20 -10.48 -5.74 -9.41
C GLY A 20 -9.97 -7.17 -9.50
N ASP A 21 -9.15 -7.41 -10.53
CA ASP A 21 -8.49 -8.68 -10.70
C ASP A 21 -7.46 -8.95 -9.60
N SER A 22 -7.06 -10.21 -9.49
CA SER A 22 -5.93 -10.58 -8.63
C SER A 22 -4.74 -9.68 -8.94
N THR A 23 -4.09 -9.16 -7.90
CA THR A 23 -2.89 -8.31 -7.99
C THR A 23 -3.10 -6.91 -8.58
N CYS A 24 -4.34 -6.41 -8.69
CA CYS A 24 -4.58 -5.05 -9.22
C CYS A 24 -3.85 -3.95 -8.40
N GLY A 25 -3.67 -4.16 -7.10
CA GLY A 25 -2.88 -3.26 -6.26
C GLY A 25 -1.39 -3.23 -6.63
N GLN A 26 -0.80 -4.37 -6.98
CA GLN A 26 0.56 -4.41 -7.52
C GLN A 26 0.66 -3.67 -8.85
N ARG A 27 -0.31 -3.88 -9.74
CA ARG A 27 -0.34 -3.18 -11.02
C ARG A 27 -0.36 -1.66 -10.84
N ALA A 28 -1.22 -1.15 -9.95
CA ALA A 28 -1.32 0.27 -9.66
C ALA A 28 -0.02 0.85 -9.07
N ILE A 29 0.64 0.10 -8.17
CA ILE A 29 1.92 0.52 -7.58
C ILE A 29 3.04 0.55 -8.62
N TYR A 30 3.06 -0.39 -9.56
CA TYR A 30 4.04 -0.37 -10.66
C TYR A 30 3.85 0.81 -11.62
N GLU A 31 2.60 1.23 -11.86
CA GLU A 31 2.29 2.39 -12.71
C GLU A 31 2.77 3.71 -12.11
N VAL A 32 2.86 3.82 -10.78
CA VAL A 32 3.41 5.00 -10.09
C VAL A 32 4.93 4.95 -9.89
N GLY A 33 5.60 3.97 -10.51
CA GLY A 33 7.06 3.85 -10.52
C GLY A 33 7.68 3.28 -9.26
N MET A 34 6.88 2.75 -8.33
CA MET A 34 7.39 2.07 -7.13
C MET A 34 7.65 0.59 -7.45
N THR A 35 8.91 0.18 -7.47
CA THR A 35 9.33 -1.21 -7.77
C THR A 35 10.30 -1.73 -6.73
N GLY A 36 10.42 -3.06 -6.61
CA GLY A 36 11.38 -3.69 -5.69
C GLY A 36 10.99 -3.68 -4.20
N VAL A 37 9.89 -3.04 -3.84
CA VAL A 37 9.33 -3.06 -2.47
C VAL A 37 8.24 -4.12 -2.33
N PRO A 38 8.07 -4.74 -1.14
CA PRO A 38 6.92 -5.60 -0.86
C PRO A 38 5.59 -4.85 -1.02
N ILE A 39 4.60 -5.52 -1.64
CA ILE A 39 3.27 -4.97 -1.88
C ILE A 39 2.22 -5.92 -1.29
N TYR A 40 1.39 -5.40 -0.39
CA TYR A 40 0.32 -6.13 0.28
C TYR A 40 -1.03 -5.73 -0.31
N ASN A 41 -1.64 -6.65 -1.05
CA ASN A 41 -3.01 -6.48 -1.56
C ASN A 41 -4.00 -6.78 -0.43
N VAL A 42 -4.81 -5.79 -0.06
CA VAL A 42 -5.78 -5.86 1.04
C VAL A 42 -7.19 -5.78 0.47
N ASN A 43 -8.03 -6.75 0.79
CA ASN A 43 -9.45 -6.73 0.47
C ASN A 43 -10.24 -7.23 1.68
N ASN A 44 -11.01 -6.31 2.27
CA ASN A 44 -11.91 -6.58 3.38
C ASN A 44 -13.23 -5.81 3.19
N ASN A 45 -13.79 -5.88 1.98
CA ASN A 45 -15.03 -5.19 1.61
C ASN A 45 -15.02 -3.71 2.04
N CYS A 46 -16.09 -3.22 2.67
CA CYS A 46 -16.23 -1.84 3.14
C CYS A 46 -15.12 -1.39 4.11
N SER A 47 -14.45 -2.32 4.78
CA SER A 47 -13.39 -2.05 5.76
C SER A 47 -11.98 -2.11 5.14
N THR A 48 -11.87 -2.19 3.81
CA THR A 48 -10.59 -2.34 3.12
C THR A 48 -9.61 -1.22 3.44
N GLY A 49 -10.05 0.05 3.38
CA GLY A 49 -9.18 1.19 3.68
C GLY A 49 -8.65 1.18 5.12
N SER A 50 -9.53 0.93 6.11
CA SER A 50 -9.14 0.86 7.52
C SER A 50 -8.26 -0.35 7.81
N THR A 51 -8.52 -1.49 7.14
CA THR A 51 -7.68 -2.70 7.25
C THR A 51 -6.29 -2.44 6.69
N ALA A 52 -6.19 -1.80 5.52
CA ALA A 52 -4.91 -1.45 4.91
C ALA A 52 -4.10 -0.48 5.79
N LEU A 53 -4.77 0.52 6.38
CA LEU A 53 -4.14 1.48 7.29
C LEU A 53 -3.69 0.84 8.62
N MET A 54 -4.50 -0.08 9.17
CA MET A 54 -4.12 -0.81 10.39
C MET A 54 -2.92 -1.73 10.13
N MET A 55 -2.92 -2.44 8.99
CA MET A 55 -1.78 -3.25 8.56
C MET A 55 -0.53 -2.39 8.35
N ALA A 56 -0.69 -1.23 7.72
CA ALA A 56 0.37 -0.26 7.54
C ALA A 56 1.02 0.15 8.87
N LYS A 57 0.21 0.49 9.87
CA LYS A 57 0.67 0.82 11.22
C LYS A 57 1.44 -0.34 11.86
N GLN A 58 0.93 -1.57 11.77
CA GLN A 58 1.58 -2.75 12.34
C GLN A 58 2.95 -3.02 11.71
N ILE A 59 3.08 -2.81 10.39
CA ILE A 59 4.36 -2.94 9.70
C ILE A 59 5.34 -1.89 10.23
N VAL A 60 4.95 -0.62 10.29
CA VAL A 60 5.81 0.47 10.81
C VAL A 60 6.22 0.23 12.28
N GLU A 61 5.33 -0.32 13.11
CA GLU A 61 5.62 -0.62 14.52
C GLU A 61 6.50 -1.86 14.73
N SER A 62 6.46 -2.82 13.79
CA SER A 62 7.27 -4.05 13.87
C SER A 62 8.65 -3.92 13.24
N VAL A 63 8.81 -2.99 12.29
CA VAL A 63 10.07 -2.64 11.62
C VAL A 63 10.13 -1.12 11.45
N GLU A 64 11.15 -0.43 11.96
CA GLU A 64 11.30 1.03 11.78
C GLU A 64 11.46 1.41 10.29
N GLN A 65 10.36 1.52 9.55
CA GLN A 65 10.36 1.77 8.10
C GLN A 65 9.17 2.62 7.64
N LEU A 66 9.38 3.44 6.60
CA LEU A 66 8.39 4.28 5.94
C LEU A 66 7.48 3.45 5.02
N LEU A 67 6.18 3.75 5.03
CA LEU A 67 5.16 2.93 4.36
C LEU A 67 4.14 3.76 3.58
N PHE A 68 3.72 3.24 2.43
CA PHE A 68 2.71 3.87 1.57
C PHE A 68 1.40 3.09 1.61
N THR A 69 0.27 3.80 1.77
CA THR A 69 -1.07 3.18 1.73
C THR A 69 -1.85 3.76 0.55
N LEU A 70 -2.29 2.89 -0.37
CA LEU A 70 -3.11 3.26 -1.52
C LEU A 70 -4.48 2.59 -1.42
N TYR A 71 -5.55 3.35 -1.62
CA TYR A 71 -6.90 2.80 -1.77
C TYR A 71 -7.37 2.97 -3.21
N ILE A 72 -7.73 1.87 -3.85
CA ILE A 72 -8.25 1.81 -5.21
C ILE A 72 -9.72 1.40 -5.07
N GLY A 73 -10.63 2.32 -5.41
CA GLY A 73 -12.08 2.13 -5.29
C GLY A 73 -12.63 1.03 -6.17
#